data_AF-A0AAV0T514-F1
#
_entry.id   AF-A0AAV0T514-F1
#
_cell.length_a   1.000
_cell.length_b   1.000
_cell.length_c   1.000
_cell.angle_alpha   90.00
_cell.angle_beta   90.00
_cell.angle_gamma   90.00
#
_symmetry.space_group_name_H-M   'P 1'
#
loop_
_entity.id
_entity.type
_entity.pdbx_description
1 polymer ?
#
loop_
_entity_poly.entity_id
_entity_poly.type
_entity_poly.pdbx_seq_one_letter_code
_entity_poly.pdbx_strand_id
1 'polypeptide(L)'
;MTQPLLPGTKGDLHAYNGMDDADLCTSYLGRPCKANVRVNSGSFTSRNEALALEAMESYPNIIGYSPGSASTKDLTKEWAEMTDNFGVSKLN
;
A
#
# COMPACT_ATOMS: atom_id res chain seq x y z
N MET A 1 -13.21 10.06 -13.51
CA MET A 1 -11.99 9.52 -12.87
C MET A 1 -12.14 8.00 -12.79
N THR A 2 -11.11 7.25 -13.19
CA THR A 2 -11.12 5.78 -13.12
C THR A 2 -11.05 5.34 -11.66
N GLN A 3 -11.87 4.36 -11.26
CA GLN A 3 -11.86 3.80 -9.90
C GLN A 3 -10.79 2.72 -9.77
N PRO A 4 -9.81 2.87 -8.86
CA PRO A 4 -8.84 1.82 -8.55
C PRO A 4 -9.48 0.60 -7.89
N LEU A 5 -10.49 0.83 -7.04
CA LEU A 5 -11.24 -0.24 -6.38
C LEU A 5 -12.68 -0.25 -6.88
N LEU A 6 -13.07 -1.38 -7.48
CA LEU A 6 -14.46 -1.61 -7.88
C LEU A 6 -15.36 -1.82 -6.64
N PRO A 7 -16.60 -1.34 -6.67
CA PRO A 7 -17.57 -1.58 -5.60
C PRO A 7 -17.79 -3.08 -5.37
N GLY A 8 -18.00 -3.46 -4.10
CA GLY A 8 -18.27 -4.85 -3.71
C GLY A 8 -17.89 -5.12 -2.26
N THR A 9 -18.19 -6.33 -1.80
CA THR A 9 -17.94 -6.78 -0.42
C THR A 9 -17.08 -8.03 -0.34
N LYS A 10 -16.68 -8.61 -1.48
CA LYS A 10 -15.88 -9.84 -1.53
C LYS A 10 -14.38 -9.53 -1.36
N GLY A 11 -13.71 -10.36 -0.58
CA GLY A 11 -12.27 -10.28 -0.32
C GLY A 11 -11.90 -9.22 0.73
N ASP A 12 -10.65 -9.26 1.16
CA ASP A 12 -10.10 -8.42 2.21
C ASP A 12 -8.95 -7.59 1.64
N LEU A 13 -8.94 -6.30 1.97
CA LEU A 13 -8.00 -5.30 1.48
C LEU A 13 -7.73 -4.28 2.58
N HIS A 14 -6.47 -4.13 2.97
CA HIS A 14 -6.03 -2.99 3.74
C HIS A 14 -5.46 -1.94 2.78
N ALA A 15 -6.14 -0.80 2.65
CA ALA A 15 -5.76 0.29 1.74
C ALA A 15 -5.49 1.57 2.54
N TYR A 16 -4.35 1.58 3.24
CA TYR A 16 -3.96 2.70 4.09
C TYR A 16 -3.84 4.01 3.30
N ASN A 17 -4.54 5.04 3.79
CA ASN A 17 -4.63 6.37 3.19
C ASN A 17 -4.00 7.48 4.06
N GLY A 18 -3.41 7.13 5.21
CA GLY A 18 -2.76 8.07 6.12
C GLY A 18 -3.70 8.88 7.01
N MET A 19 -4.99 8.54 7.09
CA MET A 19 -5.99 9.27 7.88
C MET A 19 -6.55 8.48 9.07
N ASP A 20 -6.10 7.24 9.28
CA ASP A 20 -6.60 6.38 10.37
C ASP A 20 -5.71 6.50 11.62
N ASP A 21 -6.28 6.96 12.73
CA ASP A 21 -5.62 7.18 14.04
C ASP A 21 -5.24 5.89 14.78
N ALA A 22 -5.61 4.72 14.26
CA ALA A 22 -5.18 3.43 14.78
C ALA A 22 -4.13 2.88 13.82
N ASP A 23 -2.88 2.92 14.26
CA ASP A 23 -1.72 2.36 13.58
C ASP A 23 -1.83 0.81 13.59
N LEU A 24 -2.88 0.25 12.97
CA LEU A 24 -3.20 -1.18 12.94
C LEU A 24 -2.00 -1.98 12.41
N CYS A 25 -1.26 -1.43 11.46
CA CYS A 25 -0.03 -2.05 11.00
C CYS A 25 1.02 -2.17 12.10
N THR A 26 1.06 -1.26 13.07
CA THR A 26 1.95 -1.40 14.22
C THR A 26 1.53 -2.56 15.12
N SER A 27 0.22 -2.83 15.28
CA SER A 27 -0.24 -3.98 16.06
C SER A 27 -0.05 -5.31 15.34
N TYR A 28 -0.38 -5.39 14.05
CA TYR A 28 -0.34 -6.62 13.27
C TYR A 28 1.04 -6.91 12.66
N LEU A 29 1.71 -5.87 12.14
CA LEU A 29 2.97 -5.99 11.40
C LEU A 29 4.19 -5.46 12.19
N GLY A 30 4.00 -4.95 13.41
CA GLY A 30 5.09 -4.37 14.20
C GLY A 30 5.70 -3.09 13.63
N ARG A 31 5.04 -2.44 12.66
CA ARG A 31 5.51 -1.20 12.01
C ARG A 31 4.35 -0.37 11.43
N PRO A 32 4.50 0.96 11.31
CA PRO A 32 3.47 1.80 10.69
C PRO A 32 3.32 1.49 9.20
N CYS A 33 2.09 1.62 8.69
CA CYS A 33 1.84 1.55 7.26
C CYS A 33 2.27 2.83 6.53
N LYS A 34 2.54 2.69 5.22
CA LYS A 34 2.88 3.82 4.35
C LYS A 34 1.68 4.14 3.46
N ALA A 35 1.28 5.41 3.46
CA ALA A 35 0.04 5.85 2.81
C ALA A 35 0.16 5.77 1.28
N ASN A 36 -0.93 5.39 0.63
CA ASN A 36 -1.05 5.48 -0.82
C ASN A 36 -1.31 6.93 -1.25
N VAL A 37 -0.72 7.34 -2.37
CA VAL A 37 -0.99 8.65 -2.98
C VAL A 37 -1.90 8.48 -4.18
N ARG A 38 -2.98 9.27 -4.23
CA ARG A 38 -3.96 9.28 -5.32
C ARG A 38 -3.86 10.58 -6.09
N VAL A 39 -3.60 10.51 -7.40
CA VAL A 39 -3.62 11.66 -8.31
C VAL A 39 -4.68 11.44 -9.37
N ASN A 40 -5.65 12.35 -9.47
CA ASN A 40 -6.75 12.29 -10.45
C ASN A 40 -7.48 10.93 -10.52
N SER A 41 -7.53 10.22 -9.39
CA SER A 41 -7.98 8.83 -9.28
C SER A 41 -9.24 8.72 -8.41
N GLY A 42 -10.09 7.73 -8.69
CA GLY A 42 -11.27 7.40 -7.88
C GLY A 42 -10.91 6.87 -6.48
N SER A 43 -11.92 6.49 -5.70
CA SER A 43 -11.75 6.05 -4.31
C SER A 43 -10.90 4.77 -4.20
N PHE A 44 -10.06 4.73 -3.16
CA PHE A 44 -9.28 3.55 -2.76
C PHE A 44 -9.32 3.48 -1.23
N THR A 45 -10.13 2.56 -0.71
CA THR A 45 -10.48 2.45 0.71
C THR A 45 -10.46 0.99 1.12
N SER A 46 -10.13 0.74 2.38
CA SER A 46 -10.08 -0.61 2.95
C SER A 46 -11.41 -1.38 2.82
N ARG A 47 -11.32 -2.71 2.81
CA ARG A 47 -12.42 -3.67 2.90
C ARG A 47 -11.97 -4.77 3.86
N ASN A 48 -12.61 -4.92 5.02
CA ASN A 48 -12.22 -5.92 6.02
C ASN A 48 -10.72 -5.88 6.39
N GLU A 49 -10.18 -4.70 6.67
CA GLU A 49 -8.73 -4.51 6.86
C GLU A 49 -8.10 -5.34 7.98
N ALA A 50 -8.83 -5.59 9.07
CA ALA A 50 -8.35 -6.43 10.16
C ALA A 50 -8.08 -7.87 9.68
N LEU A 51 -8.97 -8.45 8.86
CA LEU A 51 -8.77 -9.78 8.28
C LEU A 51 -7.60 -9.80 7.29
N ALA A 52 -7.44 -8.73 6.50
CA ALA A 52 -6.30 -8.59 5.59
C ALA A 52 -4.96 -8.55 6.35
N LEU A 53 -4.90 -7.79 7.46
CA LEU A 53 -3.70 -7.67 8.28
C LEU A 53 -3.42 -8.93 9.11
N GLU A 54 -4.44 -9.58 9.66
CA GLU A 54 -4.32 -10.87 10.36
C GLU A 54 -3.72 -11.95 9.45
N ALA A 55 -4.18 -12.01 8.20
CA ALA A 55 -3.60 -12.92 7.21
C ALA A 55 -2.11 -12.63 6.95
N MET A 56 -1.68 -11.37 7.01
CA MET A 56 -0.28 -10.97 6.79
C MET A 56 0.65 -11.34 7.94
N GLU A 57 0.15 -11.49 9.17
CA GLU A 57 0.96 -11.84 10.36
C GLU A 57 1.70 -13.18 10.20
N SER A 58 1.13 -14.09 9.41
CA SER A 58 1.70 -15.42 9.17
C SER A 58 2.93 -15.40 8.25
N TYR A 59 3.29 -14.24 7.67
CA TYR A 59 4.31 -14.12 6.63
C TYR A 59 5.48 -13.22 7.04
N PRO A 60 6.58 -13.77 7.58
CA PRO A 60 7.69 -12.98 8.12
C PRO A 60 8.38 -12.09 7.08
N ASN A 61 8.40 -12.52 5.81
CA ASN A 61 8.97 -11.72 4.72
C ASN A 61 8.19 -10.43 4.45
N ILE A 62 6.88 -10.42 4.70
CA ILE A 62 6.01 -9.25 4.53
C ILE A 62 6.19 -8.28 5.71
N ILE A 63 6.26 -8.85 6.91
CA ILE A 63 6.51 -8.10 8.15
C ILE A 63 7.88 -7.41 8.10
N GLY A 64 8.93 -8.16 7.75
CA GLY A 64 10.30 -7.67 7.68
C GLY A 64 10.61 -6.73 6.51
N TYR A 65 9.70 -6.61 5.53
CA TYR A 65 9.85 -5.67 4.44
C TYR A 65 9.66 -4.23 4.91
N SER A 66 10.59 -3.34 4.56
CA SER A 66 10.48 -1.90 4.82
C SER A 66 9.95 -1.17 3.58
N PRO A 67 8.65 -0.82 3.51
CA PRO A 67 8.11 -0.08 2.38
C PRO A 67 8.67 1.34 2.32
N GLY A 68 8.93 1.81 1.09
CA GLY A 68 9.15 3.22 0.81
C GLY A 68 7.91 4.07 1.10
N SER A 69 8.10 5.37 1.25
CA SER A 69 7.00 6.33 1.45
C SER A 69 6.73 7.07 0.15
N ALA A 70 5.50 6.96 -0.36
CA ALA A 70 5.05 7.83 -1.43
C ALA A 70 4.51 9.15 -0.86
N SER A 71 4.90 10.27 -1.46
CA SER A 71 4.30 11.59 -1.20
C SER A 71 4.00 12.27 -2.52
N THR A 72 2.97 13.13 -2.58
CA THR A 72 2.63 13.87 -3.81
C THR A 72 3.80 14.71 -4.33
N LYS A 73 4.71 15.14 -3.44
CA LYS A 73 5.90 15.91 -3.79
C LYS A 73 7.00 15.04 -4.42
N ASP A 74 7.06 13.77 -4.04
CA ASP A 74 8.09 12.83 -4.46
C ASP A 74 7.64 11.92 -5.61
N LEU A 75 6.38 12.01 -6.06
CA LEU A 75 5.85 11.14 -7.12
C LEU A 75 6.70 11.11 -8.38
N THR A 76 7.29 12.23 -8.80
CA THR A 76 8.17 12.26 -9.98
C THR A 76 9.43 11.40 -9.76
N LYS A 77 9.98 11.43 -8.54
CA LYS A 77 11.15 10.64 -8.17
C LYS A 77 10.79 9.15 -8.04
N GLU A 78 9.73 8.83 -7.30
CA GLU A 78 9.22 7.46 -7.15
C GLU A 78 8.88 6.83 -8.51
N TRP A 79 8.28 7.61 -9.42
CA TRP A 79 8.00 7.17 -10.78
C TRP A 79 9.28 6.90 -11.57
N ALA A 80 10.27 7.80 -11.50
CA ALA A 80 11.55 7.60 -12.17
C ALA A 80 12.25 6.32 -11.68
N GLU A 81 12.36 6.14 -10.36
CA GLU A 81 12.94 4.94 -9.74
C GLU A 81 12.19 3.66 -10.17
N MET A 82 10.86 3.70 -10.22
CA MET A 82 10.06 2.57 -10.71
C MET A 82 10.36 2.28 -12.18
N THR A 83 10.38 3.28 -13.07
CA THR A 83 10.62 3.06 -14.51
C THR A 83 12.05 2.65 -14.82
N ASP A 84 13.00 3.03 -13.98
CA ASP A 84 14.39 2.65 -14.14
C ASP A 84 14.63 1.20 -13.72
N ASN A 85 13.91 0.71 -12.70
CA ASN A 85 14.13 -0.62 -12.13
C ASN A 85 13.11 -1.69 -12.56
N PHE A 86 11.96 -1.31 -13.08
CA PHE A 86 10.92 -2.25 -13.49
C PHE A 86 11.05 -2.66 -14.96
N GLY A 87 11.03 -3.97 -15.23
CA GLY A 87 11.02 -4.54 -16.57
C GLY A 87 12.16 -5.53 -16.84
N VAL A 88 12.17 -6.07 -18.06
CA VAL A 88 13.26 -6.95 -18.51
C VAL A 88 14.58 -6.17 -18.60
N SER A 89 15.68 -6.86 -18.34
CA SER A 89 17.06 -6.32 -18.44
C SER A 89 17.40 -5.18 -17.48
N LYS A 90 16.62 -4.96 -16.42
CA LYS A 90 16.92 -3.96 -15.39
C LYS A 90 17.84 -4.47 -14.27
N LEU A 91 17.95 -5.79 -14.13
CA LEU A 91 18.84 -6.43 -13.15
C LEU A 91 20.22 -6.64 -13.77
N ASN A 92 21.25 -6.10 -13.15
CA ASN A 92 22.66 -6.25 -13.53
C ASN A 92 23.45 -7.13 -12.56
#